data_AF-A0A6G7BYA6-F1
#
_entry.id   AF-A0A6G7BYA6-F1
#
_cell.length_a   1.000
_cell.length_b   1.000
_cell.length_c   1.000
_cell.angle_alpha   90.00
_cell.angle_beta   90.00
_cell.angle_gamma   90.00
#
_symmetry.space_group_name_H-M   'P 1'
#
loop_
_entity.id
_entity.type
_entity.pdbx_description
1 polymer ?
#
loop_
_entity_poly.entity_id
_entity_poly.type
_entity_poly.pdbx_seq_one_letter_code
_entity_poly.pdbx_strand_id
1 'polypeptide(L)'
;MKQELEESINFCIEALNNKNKGSQEVNGNDKFVLETLNKTLELSYEGRNLGIGDYGFEDYRNTFVDMSKRFGDVGITNSLSWKNALLTLFDFANYDENTMLEFAKKIVNDNIMFNHILKHIITNCVVLGDIKKAEEFIPNFKPTIIFKEQDNLDTGYLIILKHYAMKGDDKSFFKYFKQSKPVVNKYEVNEAKGLLVKNYAKNNEIEQIIALCQHKNLGSKFYFNALMAFMEQGKYQELKQIFEKYPELKQPELETELMVLTGAYLKAKKLGLKINDDFENLFERALKVDRKLKWGDAKLQDSIFLDLGLANEGNSERMSRCRKAIKTNSLKKELIIK
;
A
#
# COMPACT_ATOMS: atom_id res chain seq x y z
N MET A 1 -14.79 -30.07 -11.31
CA MET A 1 -14.11 -28.84 -10.85
C MET A 1 -13.05 -28.30 -11.81
N LYS A 2 -11.94 -29.00 -12.11
CA LYS A 2 -10.89 -28.44 -13.01
C LYS A 2 -11.42 -27.98 -14.39
N GLN A 3 -12.26 -28.80 -15.02
CA GLN A 3 -12.88 -28.46 -16.31
C GLN A 3 -13.81 -27.23 -16.21
N GLU A 4 -14.63 -27.14 -15.15
CA GLU A 4 -15.51 -25.98 -14.89
C GLU A 4 -14.71 -24.69 -14.64
N LEU A 5 -13.55 -24.78 -13.97
CA LEU A 5 -12.64 -23.66 -13.77
C LEU A 5 -12.07 -23.17 -15.11
N GLU A 6 -11.56 -24.08 -15.94
CA GLU A 6 -11.03 -23.74 -17.27
C GLU A 6 -12.10 -23.13 -18.18
N GLU A 7 -13.31 -23.68 -18.15
CA GLU A 7 -14.45 -23.15 -18.90
C GLU A 7 -14.84 -21.74 -18.40
N SER A 8 -14.90 -21.53 -17.09
CA SER A 8 -15.15 -20.20 -16.50
C SER A 8 -14.08 -19.18 -16.86
N ILE A 9 -12.81 -19.60 -16.89
CA ILE A 9 -11.69 -18.76 -17.34
C ILE A 9 -11.88 -18.37 -18.80
N ASN A 10 -12.25 -19.31 -19.66
CA ASN A 10 -12.52 -19.03 -21.08
C ASN A 10 -13.71 -18.08 -21.24
N PHE A 11 -14.79 -18.23 -20.47
CA PHE A 11 -15.90 -17.28 -20.48
C PHE A 11 -15.49 -15.87 -20.02
N CYS A 12 -14.60 -15.75 -19.03
CA CYS A 12 -14.04 -14.46 -18.64
C CYS A 12 -13.25 -13.82 -19.80
N ILE A 13 -12.43 -14.60 -20.50
CA ILE A 13 -11.63 -14.13 -21.64
C ILE A 13 -12.53 -13.72 -22.82
N GLU A 14 -13.55 -14.52 -23.12
CA GLU A 14 -14.56 -14.21 -24.14
C GLU A 14 -15.24 -12.89 -23.82
N ALA A 15 -15.71 -12.73 -22.59
CA ALA A 15 -16.30 -11.48 -22.11
C ALA A 15 -15.33 -10.31 -22.33
N LEU A 16 -14.08 -10.40 -21.86
CA LEU A 16 -13.08 -9.34 -22.03
C LEU A 16 -12.77 -9.00 -23.50
N ASN A 17 -13.00 -9.92 -24.43
CA ASN A 17 -12.90 -9.67 -25.87
C ASN A 17 -14.15 -9.02 -26.49
N ASN A 18 -15.30 -9.09 -25.82
CA ASN A 18 -16.61 -8.59 -26.26
C ASN A 18 -16.97 -7.23 -25.63
N LYS A 19 -15.97 -6.41 -25.29
CA LYS A 19 -16.19 -5.10 -24.69
C LYS A 19 -16.88 -4.14 -25.65
N ASN A 20 -17.93 -3.49 -25.16
CA ASN A 20 -18.60 -2.43 -25.91
C ASN A 20 -17.64 -1.25 -26.11
N LYS A 21 -17.42 -0.83 -27.37
CA LYS A 21 -16.47 0.24 -27.70
C LYS A 21 -16.82 1.53 -26.95
N GLY A 22 -15.87 2.06 -26.18
CA GLY A 22 -16.07 3.27 -25.39
C GLY A 22 -16.81 3.08 -24.06
N SER A 23 -17.18 1.84 -23.70
CA SER A 23 -17.83 1.49 -22.44
C SER A 23 -16.96 0.58 -21.58
N GLN A 24 -17.25 0.56 -20.28
CA GLN A 24 -16.73 -0.44 -19.36
C GLN A 24 -17.60 -1.70 -19.32
N GLU A 25 -18.79 -1.65 -19.92
CA GLU A 25 -19.73 -2.76 -19.98
C GLU A 25 -19.22 -3.86 -20.89
N VAL A 26 -19.39 -5.08 -20.39
CA VAL A 26 -18.90 -6.30 -21.01
C VAL A 26 -19.95 -7.38 -20.84
N ASN A 27 -20.37 -7.97 -21.96
CA ASN A 27 -21.32 -9.09 -21.98
C ASN A 27 -20.57 -10.42 -22.04
N GLY A 28 -21.02 -11.38 -21.23
CA GLY A 28 -20.49 -12.73 -21.19
C GLY A 28 -21.41 -13.65 -20.40
N ASN A 29 -21.03 -14.92 -20.28
CA ASN A 29 -21.78 -15.90 -19.49
C ASN A 29 -21.49 -15.73 -17.98
N ASP A 30 -21.92 -14.62 -17.41
CA ASP A 30 -21.64 -14.25 -16.01
C ASP A 30 -22.26 -15.24 -15.03
N LYS A 31 -23.46 -15.75 -15.34
CA LYS A 31 -24.13 -16.78 -14.54
C LYS A 31 -23.24 -18.01 -14.31
N PHE A 32 -22.65 -18.57 -15.37
CA PHE A 32 -21.79 -19.74 -15.23
C PHE A 32 -20.53 -19.44 -14.41
N VAL A 33 -19.92 -18.28 -14.62
CA VAL A 33 -18.73 -17.85 -13.89
C VAL A 33 -19.02 -17.62 -12.41
N LEU A 34 -20.14 -16.97 -12.08
CA LEU A 34 -20.58 -16.77 -10.70
C LEU A 34 -20.93 -18.09 -10.01
N GLU A 35 -21.63 -19.00 -10.70
CA GLU A 35 -21.90 -20.34 -10.17
C GLU A 35 -20.60 -21.08 -9.85
N THR A 36 -19.61 -21.01 -10.75
CA THR A 36 -18.31 -21.64 -10.51
C THR A 36 -17.57 -20.98 -9.35
N LEU A 37 -17.50 -19.64 -9.30
CA LEU A 37 -16.88 -18.92 -8.18
C LEU A 37 -17.54 -19.25 -6.84
N ASN A 38 -18.87 -19.31 -6.79
CA ASN A 38 -19.61 -19.66 -5.57
C ASN A 38 -19.32 -21.11 -5.15
N LYS A 39 -19.27 -22.07 -6.08
CA LYS A 39 -18.83 -23.43 -5.77
C LYS A 39 -17.41 -23.48 -5.22
N THR A 40 -16.48 -22.67 -5.76
CA THR A 40 -15.10 -22.64 -5.24
C THR A 40 -15.02 -22.12 -3.81
N LEU A 41 -15.96 -21.28 -3.38
CA LEU A 41 -16.01 -20.77 -2.01
C LEU A 41 -16.43 -21.82 -0.98
N GLU A 42 -17.15 -22.85 -1.41
CA GLU A 42 -17.57 -23.97 -0.56
C GLU A 42 -16.47 -25.03 -0.40
N LEU A 43 -15.43 -24.96 -1.22
CA LEU A 43 -14.31 -25.90 -1.20
C LEU A 43 -13.20 -25.42 -0.26
N SER A 44 -12.36 -26.36 0.17
CA SER A 44 -11.10 -26.02 0.81
C SER A 44 -10.22 -25.25 -0.18
N TYR A 45 -9.65 -24.13 0.25
CA TYR A 45 -8.82 -23.29 -0.60
C TYR A 45 -7.51 -24.01 -0.97
N GLU A 46 -7.28 -24.21 -2.27
CA GLU A 46 -6.10 -24.88 -2.85
C GLU A 46 -5.20 -23.91 -3.63
N GLY A 47 -5.44 -22.60 -3.53
CA GLY A 47 -4.73 -21.60 -4.30
C GLY A 47 -3.35 -21.24 -3.76
N ARG A 48 -2.68 -20.29 -4.43
CA ARG A 48 -1.26 -19.98 -4.21
C ARG A 48 -0.99 -19.11 -2.99
N ASN A 49 -2.02 -18.46 -2.47
CA ASN A 49 -1.95 -17.54 -1.32
C ASN A 49 -0.92 -16.41 -1.49
N LEU A 50 -0.69 -15.95 -2.72
CA LEU A 50 0.24 -14.85 -3.01
C LEU A 50 -0.44 -13.47 -2.95
N GLY A 51 -1.77 -13.45 -2.86
CA GLY A 51 -2.61 -12.28 -3.07
C GLY A 51 -2.93 -12.05 -4.55
N ILE A 52 -4.04 -11.37 -4.81
CA ILE A 52 -4.66 -11.18 -6.12
C ILE A 52 -4.58 -9.70 -6.54
N GLY A 53 -4.21 -9.47 -7.80
CA GLY A 53 -3.89 -8.15 -8.35
C GLY A 53 -2.42 -7.74 -8.19
N ASP A 54 -2.10 -6.48 -8.45
CA ASP A 54 -0.81 -5.84 -8.17
C ASP A 54 -0.81 -5.17 -6.78
N TYR A 55 0.30 -4.49 -6.41
CA TYR A 55 0.39 -3.75 -5.14
C TYR A 55 -0.60 -2.57 -5.11
N GLY A 56 -1.59 -2.66 -4.21
CA GLY A 56 -2.61 -1.63 -3.98
C GLY A 56 -2.16 -0.51 -3.03
N PHE A 57 -3.13 0.17 -2.39
CA PHE A 57 -2.85 1.15 -1.35
C PHE A 57 -2.09 0.51 -0.18
N GLU A 58 -1.06 1.20 0.33
CA GLU A 58 -0.13 0.66 1.34
C GLU A 58 0.47 -0.71 0.96
N ASP A 59 0.59 -0.95 -0.35
CA ASP A 59 1.17 -2.16 -0.94
C ASP A 59 0.43 -3.46 -0.58
N TYR A 60 -0.84 -3.33 -0.16
CA TYR A 60 -1.72 -4.45 0.12
C TYR A 60 -2.16 -5.15 -1.18
N ARG A 61 -2.17 -6.49 -1.16
CA ARG A 61 -2.79 -7.34 -2.21
C ARG A 61 -4.01 -8.02 -1.61
N ASN A 62 -5.10 -8.08 -2.36
CA ASN A 62 -6.33 -8.72 -1.88
C ASN A 62 -6.08 -10.21 -1.67
N THR A 63 -6.51 -10.77 -0.55
CA THR A 63 -6.55 -12.23 -0.38
C THR A 63 -7.63 -12.85 -1.25
N PHE A 64 -7.63 -14.18 -1.40
CA PHE A 64 -8.75 -14.89 -2.01
C PHE A 64 -10.06 -14.52 -1.33
N VAL A 65 -10.09 -14.51 0.01
CA VAL A 65 -11.27 -14.14 0.80
C VAL A 65 -11.74 -12.71 0.50
N ASP A 66 -10.83 -11.75 0.37
CA ASP A 66 -11.19 -10.36 0.10
C ASP A 66 -11.68 -10.14 -1.32
N MET A 67 -11.14 -10.89 -2.28
CA MET A 67 -11.65 -10.89 -3.65
C MET A 67 -13.01 -11.56 -3.74
N SER A 68 -13.20 -12.69 -3.07
CA SER A 68 -14.41 -13.48 -3.20
C SER A 68 -15.64 -12.80 -2.61
N LYS A 69 -15.49 -11.96 -1.57
CA LYS A 69 -16.56 -11.10 -1.05
C LYS A 69 -17.13 -10.12 -2.10
N ARG A 70 -16.41 -9.89 -3.20
CA ARG A 70 -16.86 -9.01 -4.29
C ARG A 70 -17.80 -9.72 -5.26
N PHE A 71 -17.85 -11.04 -5.19
CA PHE A 71 -18.77 -11.87 -5.94
C PHE A 71 -19.89 -12.31 -5.00
N GLY A 72 -21.11 -12.14 -5.46
CA GLY A 72 -22.34 -12.54 -4.77
C GLY A 72 -23.39 -12.79 -5.85
N ASP A 73 -24.65 -12.50 -5.56
CA ASP A 73 -25.73 -12.69 -6.55
C ASP A 73 -25.81 -11.59 -7.61
N VAL A 74 -24.88 -10.62 -7.58
CA VAL A 74 -24.84 -9.52 -8.53
C VAL A 74 -24.06 -9.94 -9.78
N GLY A 75 -24.70 -9.79 -10.95
CA GLY A 75 -24.10 -10.11 -12.25
C GLY A 75 -22.78 -9.40 -12.54
N ILE A 76 -21.92 -10.03 -13.35
CA ILE A 76 -20.62 -9.48 -13.74
C ILE A 76 -20.79 -8.66 -15.02
N THR A 77 -20.88 -7.34 -14.88
CA THR A 77 -21.28 -6.46 -15.99
C THR A 77 -20.17 -5.60 -16.58
N ASN A 78 -19.02 -5.46 -15.88
CA ASN A 78 -17.96 -4.55 -16.30
C ASN A 78 -16.60 -5.24 -16.39
N SER A 79 -15.71 -4.69 -17.23
CA SER A 79 -14.40 -5.27 -17.54
C SER A 79 -13.52 -5.50 -16.30
N LEU A 80 -13.60 -4.61 -15.30
CA LEU A 80 -12.82 -4.74 -14.08
C LEU A 80 -13.31 -5.90 -13.22
N SER A 81 -14.64 -6.10 -13.11
CA SER A 81 -15.22 -7.25 -12.43
C SER A 81 -14.89 -8.56 -13.13
N TRP A 82 -14.93 -8.60 -14.47
CA TRP A 82 -14.48 -9.77 -15.25
C TRP A 82 -13.00 -10.09 -15.04
N LYS A 83 -12.12 -9.08 -15.06
CA LYS A 83 -10.70 -9.24 -14.74
C LYS A 83 -10.51 -9.75 -13.31
N ASN A 84 -11.27 -9.23 -12.34
CA ASN A 84 -11.20 -9.69 -10.95
C ASN A 84 -11.61 -11.17 -10.84
N ALA A 85 -12.70 -11.58 -11.50
CA ALA A 85 -13.14 -12.97 -11.54
C ALA A 85 -12.07 -13.89 -12.14
N LEU A 86 -11.50 -13.48 -13.29
CA LEU A 86 -10.41 -14.21 -13.95
C LEU A 86 -9.21 -14.43 -13.03
N LEU A 87 -8.74 -13.40 -12.33
CA LEU A 87 -7.59 -13.52 -11.43
C LEU A 87 -7.90 -14.41 -10.20
N THR A 88 -9.12 -14.35 -9.67
CA THR A 88 -9.57 -15.24 -8.59
C THR A 88 -9.61 -16.70 -9.04
N LEU A 89 -10.11 -16.96 -10.26
CA LEU A 89 -10.12 -18.30 -10.84
C LEU A 89 -8.70 -18.82 -11.09
N PHE A 90 -7.78 -18.00 -11.59
CA PHE A 90 -6.37 -18.38 -11.73
C PHE A 90 -5.71 -18.75 -10.41
N ASP A 91 -5.96 -17.96 -9.36
CA ASP A 91 -5.41 -18.22 -8.03
C ASP A 91 -5.97 -19.53 -7.45
N PHE A 92 -7.29 -19.72 -7.51
CA PHE A 92 -7.95 -20.94 -7.03
C PHE A 92 -7.52 -22.19 -7.82
N ALA A 93 -7.39 -22.08 -9.14
CA ALA A 93 -6.91 -23.17 -10.00
C ALA A 93 -5.41 -23.48 -9.82
N ASN A 94 -4.71 -22.73 -8.96
CA ASN A 94 -3.29 -22.87 -8.68
C ASN A 94 -2.43 -22.79 -9.96
N TYR A 95 -2.78 -21.88 -10.87
CA TYR A 95 -2.03 -21.71 -12.11
C TYR A 95 -0.72 -20.97 -11.89
N ASP A 96 0.31 -21.43 -12.60
CA ASP A 96 1.61 -20.74 -12.64
C ASP A 96 1.57 -19.54 -13.61
N GLU A 97 2.62 -18.73 -13.55
CA GLU A 97 2.70 -17.49 -14.33
C GLU A 97 2.67 -17.72 -15.84
N ASN A 98 3.26 -18.82 -16.32
CA ASN A 98 3.29 -19.16 -17.74
C ASN A 98 1.89 -19.56 -18.22
N THR A 99 1.19 -20.39 -17.46
CA THR A 99 -0.17 -20.82 -17.74
C THR A 99 -1.12 -19.62 -17.75
N MET A 100 -1.01 -18.74 -16.74
CA MET A 100 -1.77 -17.49 -16.70
C MET A 100 -1.50 -16.60 -17.93
N LEU A 101 -0.23 -16.49 -18.36
CA LEU A 101 0.13 -15.72 -19.55
C LEU A 101 -0.48 -16.31 -20.83
N GLU A 102 -0.44 -17.63 -21.01
CA GLU A 102 -1.03 -18.30 -22.18
C GLU A 102 -2.54 -18.08 -22.26
N PHE A 103 -3.25 -18.10 -21.13
CA PHE A 103 -4.65 -17.68 -21.08
C PHE A 103 -4.80 -16.18 -21.40
N ALA A 104 -4.00 -15.32 -20.79
CA ALA A 104 -4.09 -13.87 -20.99
C ALA A 104 -3.86 -13.47 -22.45
N LYS A 105 -2.93 -14.14 -23.18
CA LYS A 105 -2.65 -13.88 -24.60
C LYS A 105 -3.88 -14.00 -25.51
N LYS A 106 -4.89 -14.79 -25.10
CA LYS A 106 -6.18 -14.92 -25.82
C LYS A 106 -7.05 -13.66 -25.72
N ILE A 107 -6.72 -12.71 -24.85
CA ILE A 107 -7.33 -11.37 -24.81
C ILE A 107 -6.66 -10.52 -25.90
N VAL A 108 -7.36 -10.37 -27.02
CA VAL A 108 -6.86 -9.73 -28.24
C VAL A 108 -7.47 -8.34 -28.46
N ASN A 109 -8.64 -8.06 -27.88
CA ASN A 109 -9.35 -6.79 -28.10
C ASN A 109 -9.17 -5.76 -26.97
N ASP A 110 -8.63 -6.13 -25.81
CA ASP A 110 -8.41 -5.23 -24.68
C ASP A 110 -6.98 -5.33 -24.12
N ASN A 111 -6.07 -4.55 -24.72
CA ASN A 111 -4.66 -4.47 -24.27
C ASN A 111 -4.53 -3.93 -22.84
N ILE A 112 -5.47 -3.11 -22.37
CA ILE A 112 -5.44 -2.57 -21.01
C ILE A 112 -5.69 -3.70 -20.02
N MET A 113 -6.72 -4.52 -20.24
CA MET A 113 -7.03 -5.66 -19.39
C MET A 113 -5.93 -6.72 -19.44
N PHE A 114 -5.40 -7.02 -20.63
CA PHE A 114 -4.22 -7.88 -20.77
C PHE A 114 -3.05 -7.37 -19.91
N ASN A 115 -2.71 -6.08 -20.01
CA ASN A 115 -1.61 -5.51 -19.24
C ASN A 115 -1.86 -5.57 -17.73
N HIS A 116 -3.10 -5.40 -17.25
CA HIS A 116 -3.41 -5.57 -15.83
C HIS A 116 -3.23 -7.01 -15.34
N ILE A 117 -3.54 -8.01 -16.17
CA ILE A 117 -3.26 -9.42 -15.84
C ILE A 117 -1.76 -9.66 -15.83
N LEU A 118 -1.01 -9.10 -16.79
CA LEU A 118 0.45 -9.19 -16.81
C LEU A 118 1.10 -8.55 -15.57
N LYS A 119 0.57 -7.43 -15.05
CA LYS A 119 1.02 -6.86 -13.77
C LYS A 119 0.85 -7.85 -12.62
N HIS A 120 -0.28 -8.56 -12.55
CA HIS A 120 -0.50 -9.59 -11.53
C HIS A 120 0.52 -10.72 -11.65
N ILE A 121 0.78 -11.22 -12.87
CA ILE A 121 1.77 -12.26 -13.15
C ILE A 121 3.18 -11.82 -12.69
N ILE A 122 3.63 -10.63 -13.08
CA ILE A 122 4.92 -10.06 -12.66
C ILE A 122 4.97 -9.92 -11.14
N THR A 123 3.88 -9.47 -10.51
CA THR A 123 3.81 -9.34 -9.05
C THR A 123 3.92 -10.69 -8.35
N ASN A 124 3.34 -11.76 -8.89
CA ASN A 124 3.50 -13.12 -8.33
C ASN A 124 4.97 -13.55 -8.33
N CYS A 125 5.69 -13.39 -9.45
CA CYS A 125 7.12 -13.66 -9.52
C CYS A 125 7.90 -12.88 -8.45
N VAL A 126 7.61 -11.59 -8.31
CA VAL A 126 8.28 -10.69 -7.38
C VAL A 126 8.01 -11.08 -5.92
N VAL A 127 6.77 -11.45 -5.57
CA VAL A 127 6.42 -11.95 -4.22
C VAL A 127 7.15 -13.26 -3.90
N LEU A 128 7.33 -14.14 -4.88
CA LEU A 128 8.12 -15.37 -4.74
C LEU A 128 9.64 -15.12 -4.69
N GLY A 129 10.09 -13.88 -4.92
CA GLY A 129 11.51 -13.52 -5.00
C GLY A 129 12.18 -13.86 -6.34
N ASP A 130 11.41 -14.31 -7.34
CA ASP A 130 11.92 -14.63 -8.68
C ASP A 130 11.94 -13.37 -9.58
N ILE A 131 12.86 -12.47 -9.28
CA ILE A 131 13.00 -11.19 -9.98
C ILE A 131 13.41 -11.38 -11.44
N LYS A 132 14.19 -12.43 -11.73
CA LYS A 132 14.63 -12.72 -13.11
C LYS A 132 13.43 -13.12 -13.97
N LYS A 133 12.57 -14.02 -13.50
CA LYS A 133 11.36 -14.39 -14.22
C LYS A 133 10.39 -13.21 -14.36
N ALA A 134 10.32 -12.34 -13.34
CA ALA A 134 9.57 -11.09 -13.44
C ALA A 134 10.05 -10.21 -14.60
N GLU A 135 11.38 -10.05 -14.77
CA GLU A 135 11.99 -9.32 -15.89
C GLU A 135 11.67 -9.96 -17.25
N GLU A 136 11.70 -11.29 -17.34
CA GLU A 136 11.38 -12.04 -18.57
C GLU A 136 9.93 -11.83 -19.03
N PHE A 137 9.01 -11.51 -18.11
CA PHE A 137 7.62 -11.20 -18.46
C PHE A 137 7.41 -9.76 -18.94
N ILE A 138 8.28 -8.80 -18.59
CA ILE A 138 8.10 -7.37 -18.93
C ILE A 138 7.95 -7.14 -20.45
N PRO A 139 8.73 -7.76 -21.35
CA PRO A 139 8.56 -7.58 -22.79
C PRO A 139 7.19 -7.97 -23.35
N ASN A 140 6.35 -8.68 -22.58
CA ASN A 140 5.01 -9.07 -23.03
C ASN A 140 3.99 -7.92 -22.92
N PHE A 141 4.30 -6.79 -22.27
CA PHE A 141 3.37 -5.66 -22.20
C PHE A 141 2.98 -5.21 -23.62
N LYS A 142 1.67 -5.04 -23.83
CA LYS A 142 1.12 -4.56 -25.10
C LYS A 142 1.02 -3.04 -25.08
N PRO A 143 1.19 -2.36 -26.23
CA PRO A 143 0.92 -0.94 -26.32
C PRO A 143 -0.54 -0.62 -25.98
N THR A 144 -0.76 0.44 -25.21
CA THR A 144 -2.11 0.96 -24.90
C THR A 144 -2.28 2.36 -25.44
N ILE A 145 -3.52 2.72 -25.78
CA ILE A 145 -3.90 4.06 -26.24
C ILE A 145 -5.01 4.56 -25.32
N ILE A 146 -4.65 5.43 -24.38
CA ILE A 146 -5.63 6.19 -23.58
C ILE A 146 -5.72 7.62 -24.13
N PHE A 147 -4.57 8.30 -24.19
CA PHE A 147 -4.42 9.63 -24.80
C PHE A 147 -3.36 9.65 -25.90
N LYS A 148 -2.33 8.83 -25.74
CA LYS A 148 -1.25 8.57 -26.70
C LYS A 148 -0.80 7.13 -26.53
N GLU A 149 -0.12 6.58 -27.53
CA GLU A 149 0.45 5.25 -27.46
C GLU A 149 1.54 5.16 -26.37
N GLN A 150 1.51 4.09 -25.59
CA GLN A 150 2.46 3.82 -24.49
C GLN A 150 2.84 2.34 -24.46
N ASP A 151 4.14 2.02 -24.35
CA ASP A 151 4.69 0.65 -24.30
C ASP A 151 4.45 -0.09 -22.97
N ASN A 152 4.14 0.65 -21.89
CA ASN A 152 3.92 0.16 -20.51
C ASN A 152 5.07 -0.64 -19.89
N LEU A 153 6.25 -0.73 -20.50
CA LEU A 153 7.38 -1.54 -20.00
C LEU A 153 7.86 -1.04 -18.63
N ASP A 154 7.85 0.28 -18.44
CA ASP A 154 8.20 0.93 -17.17
C ASP A 154 7.29 0.50 -16.01
N THR A 155 6.07 0.06 -16.30
CA THR A 155 5.16 -0.44 -15.27
C THR A 155 5.62 -1.77 -14.68
N GLY A 156 6.21 -2.65 -15.49
CA GLY A 156 6.83 -3.87 -14.98
C GLY A 156 8.00 -3.57 -14.03
N TYR A 157 8.86 -2.63 -14.42
CA TYR A 157 9.97 -2.18 -13.59
C TYR A 157 9.52 -1.44 -12.33
N LEU A 158 8.39 -0.74 -12.36
CA LEU A 158 7.79 -0.14 -11.15
C LEU A 158 7.39 -1.19 -10.11
N ILE A 159 6.86 -2.34 -10.53
CA ILE A 159 6.51 -3.43 -9.60
C ILE A 159 7.77 -3.94 -8.88
N ILE A 160 8.85 -4.17 -9.63
CA ILE A 160 10.14 -4.60 -9.08
C ILE A 160 10.73 -3.52 -8.16
N LEU A 161 10.67 -2.24 -8.58
CA LEU A 161 11.13 -1.11 -7.78
C LEU A 161 10.39 -1.02 -6.44
N LYS A 162 9.06 -1.13 -6.45
CA LYS A 162 8.21 -1.12 -5.25
C LYS A 162 8.55 -2.26 -4.30
N HIS A 163 8.78 -3.46 -4.83
CA HIS A 163 9.20 -4.60 -4.01
C HIS A 163 10.49 -4.35 -3.24
N TYR A 164 11.51 -3.78 -3.89
CA TYR A 164 12.75 -3.44 -3.19
C TYR A 164 12.57 -2.28 -2.19
N ALA A 165 11.67 -1.34 -2.47
CA ALA A 165 11.27 -0.33 -1.49
C ALA A 165 10.61 -0.95 -0.25
N MET A 166 9.71 -1.93 -0.42
CA MET A 166 9.09 -2.66 0.69
C MET A 166 10.12 -3.39 1.55
N LYS A 167 11.16 -3.94 0.92
CA LYS A 167 12.27 -4.63 1.62
C LYS A 167 13.26 -3.67 2.28
N GLY A 168 13.23 -2.39 1.96
CA GLY A 168 14.29 -1.46 2.37
C GLY A 168 15.64 -1.78 1.71
N ASP A 169 15.66 -2.33 0.50
CA ASP A 169 16.89 -2.64 -0.25
C ASP A 169 17.21 -1.48 -1.21
N ASP A 170 18.01 -0.54 -0.75
CA ASP A 170 18.37 0.67 -1.50
C ASP A 170 19.21 0.37 -2.74
N LYS A 171 20.12 -0.61 -2.65
CA LYS A 171 21.01 -1.01 -3.76
C LYS A 171 20.19 -1.55 -4.93
N SER A 172 19.30 -2.51 -4.66
CA SER A 172 18.45 -3.09 -5.70
C SER A 172 17.38 -2.09 -6.16
N PHE A 173 16.85 -1.25 -5.26
CA PHE A 173 15.94 -0.18 -5.66
C PHE A 173 16.57 0.75 -6.71
N PHE A 174 17.79 1.24 -6.46
CA PHE A 174 18.45 2.15 -7.42
C PHE A 174 18.91 1.46 -8.71
N LYS A 175 19.06 0.12 -8.74
CA LYS A 175 19.30 -0.66 -9.96
C LYS A 175 18.15 -0.53 -10.97
N TYR A 176 16.90 -0.50 -10.50
CA TYR A 176 15.69 -0.44 -11.34
C TYR A 176 15.14 0.97 -11.54
N PHE A 177 15.65 1.94 -10.78
CA PHE A 177 15.13 3.31 -10.73
C PHE A 177 14.99 3.99 -12.10
N LYS A 178 15.96 3.82 -13.00
CA LYS A 178 15.93 4.46 -14.32
C LYS A 178 14.90 3.81 -15.24
N GLN A 179 14.79 2.49 -15.20
CA GLN A 179 13.90 1.67 -16.03
C GLN A 179 12.43 1.92 -15.69
N SER A 180 12.13 2.29 -14.44
CA SER A 180 10.81 2.74 -14.00
C SER A 180 10.41 4.13 -14.52
N LYS A 181 11.21 4.78 -15.38
CA LYS A 181 10.96 6.09 -15.99
C LYS A 181 10.44 7.14 -14.99
N PRO A 182 11.26 7.61 -14.02
CA PRO A 182 10.82 8.43 -12.89
C PRO A 182 10.26 9.81 -13.28
N VAL A 183 10.56 10.29 -14.49
CA VAL A 183 9.96 11.52 -15.04
C VAL A 183 8.52 11.29 -15.49
N VAL A 184 8.21 10.09 -16.02
CA VAL A 184 6.87 9.69 -16.45
C VAL A 184 6.04 9.28 -15.23
N ASN A 185 6.58 8.42 -14.38
CA ASN A 185 5.89 7.83 -13.23
C ASN A 185 6.21 8.58 -11.93
N LYS A 186 6.08 9.91 -11.97
CA LYS A 186 6.56 10.78 -10.89
C LYS A 186 5.89 10.47 -9.55
N TYR A 187 4.59 10.17 -9.56
CA TYR A 187 3.81 9.91 -8.36
C TYR A 187 4.21 8.58 -7.73
N GLU A 188 4.15 7.49 -8.50
CA GLU A 188 4.43 6.12 -8.07
C GLU A 188 5.87 5.98 -7.59
N VAL A 189 6.82 6.61 -8.28
CA VAL A 189 8.22 6.63 -7.86
C VAL A 189 8.41 7.43 -6.57
N ASN A 190 7.66 8.53 -6.38
CA ASN A 190 7.75 9.30 -5.15
C ASN A 190 7.20 8.52 -3.95
N GLU A 191 6.11 7.78 -4.12
CA GLU A 191 5.59 6.85 -3.10
C GLU A 191 6.63 5.77 -2.79
N ALA A 192 7.19 5.12 -3.82
CA ALA A 192 8.19 4.07 -3.65
C ALA A 192 9.46 4.56 -2.93
N LYS A 193 9.89 5.81 -3.15
CA LYS A 193 10.99 6.43 -2.39
C LYS A 193 10.65 6.60 -0.92
N GLY A 194 9.43 7.08 -0.60
CA GLY A 194 8.98 7.22 0.77
C GLY A 194 8.91 5.88 1.49
N LEU A 195 8.42 4.86 0.80
CA LEU A 195 8.36 3.48 1.28
C LEU A 195 9.76 2.89 1.50
N LEU A 196 10.70 3.12 0.57
CA LEU A 196 12.10 2.69 0.71
C LEU A 196 12.69 3.27 2.00
N VAL A 197 12.63 4.59 2.18
CA VAL A 197 13.21 5.26 3.35
C VAL A 197 12.56 4.75 4.64
N LYS A 198 11.23 4.60 4.65
CA LYS A 198 10.50 4.08 5.80
C LYS A 198 10.92 2.65 6.18
N ASN A 199 11.04 1.74 5.21
CA ASN A 199 11.42 0.35 5.50
C ASN A 199 12.92 0.19 5.74
N TYR A 200 13.76 0.95 5.05
CA TYR A 200 15.21 1.01 5.33
C TYR A 200 15.44 1.46 6.78
N ALA A 201 14.68 2.45 7.25
CA ALA A 201 14.78 2.95 8.63
C ALA A 201 14.38 1.94 9.71
N LYS A 202 13.68 0.86 9.38
CA LYS A 202 13.32 -0.18 10.36
C LYS A 202 14.53 -0.98 10.84
N ASN A 203 15.56 -1.11 10.01
CA ASN A 203 16.70 -2.01 10.25
C ASN A 203 18.05 -1.29 10.32
N ASN A 204 18.07 0.05 10.22
CA ASN A 204 19.30 0.83 10.14
C ASN A 204 19.29 1.99 11.13
N GLU A 205 20.47 2.49 11.46
CA GLU A 205 20.67 3.64 12.35
C GLU A 205 20.43 4.97 11.62
N ILE A 206 20.16 6.04 12.38
CA ILE A 206 19.77 7.36 11.84
C ILE A 206 20.82 7.94 10.87
N GLU A 207 22.11 7.73 11.14
CA GLU A 207 23.22 8.19 10.29
C GLU A 207 23.13 7.60 8.89
N GLN A 208 22.84 6.30 8.81
CA GLN A 208 22.72 5.57 7.54
C GLN A 208 21.47 6.03 6.79
N ILE A 209 20.39 6.30 7.51
CA ILE A 209 19.13 6.79 6.93
C ILE A 209 19.28 8.22 6.39
N ILE A 210 20.01 9.08 7.11
CA ILE A 210 20.34 10.44 6.64
C ILE A 210 21.20 10.35 5.38
N ALA A 211 22.22 9.49 5.37
CA ALA A 211 23.05 9.26 4.19
C ALA A 211 22.22 8.78 2.98
N LEU A 212 21.27 7.86 3.20
CA LEU A 212 20.33 7.44 2.16
C LEU A 212 19.49 8.62 1.64
N CYS A 213 18.93 9.44 2.52
CA CYS A 213 18.14 10.61 2.13
C CYS A 213 18.94 11.69 1.40
N GLN A 214 20.26 11.73 1.58
CA GLN A 214 21.18 12.60 0.83
C GLN A 214 21.54 12.06 -0.57
N HIS A 215 21.15 10.84 -0.91
CA HIS A 215 21.37 10.29 -2.24
C HIS A 215 20.71 11.19 -3.31
N LYS A 216 21.37 11.39 -4.46
CA LYS A 216 20.93 12.32 -5.53
C LYS A 216 19.52 12.08 -6.08
N ASN A 217 19.03 10.85 -5.99
CA ASN A 217 17.68 10.48 -6.42
C ASN A 217 16.64 10.56 -5.28
N LEU A 218 17.09 10.83 -4.06
CA LEU A 218 16.27 11.14 -2.88
C LEU A 218 16.46 12.61 -2.51
N GLY A 219 16.08 12.98 -1.30
CA GLY A 219 16.26 14.34 -0.77
C GLY A 219 15.70 14.45 0.64
N SER A 220 15.99 15.58 1.30
CA SER A 220 15.62 15.88 2.68
C SER A 220 14.12 15.79 2.96
N LYS A 221 13.26 15.96 1.95
CA LYS A 221 11.81 15.79 2.08
C LYS A 221 11.39 14.39 2.58
N PHE A 222 12.25 13.38 2.44
CA PHE A 222 11.99 12.02 2.92
C PHE A 222 12.45 11.77 4.36
N TYR A 223 13.10 12.74 5.03
CA TYR A 223 13.42 12.59 6.46
C TYR A 223 12.18 12.31 7.31
N PHE A 224 11.04 12.89 6.94
CA PHE A 224 9.78 12.61 7.62
C PHE A 224 9.38 11.13 7.53
N ASN A 225 9.58 10.47 6.38
CA ASN A 225 9.33 9.02 6.25
C ASN A 225 10.23 8.18 7.16
N ALA A 226 11.47 8.61 7.38
CA ALA A 226 12.37 7.98 8.33
C ALA A 226 11.84 8.11 9.75
N LEU A 227 11.53 9.34 10.19
CA LEU A 227 11.00 9.61 11.53
C LEU A 227 9.71 8.83 11.83
N MET A 228 8.83 8.70 10.84
CA MET A 228 7.62 7.88 10.95
C MET A 228 7.92 6.41 11.23
N ALA A 229 9.02 5.85 10.70
CA ALA A 229 9.42 4.47 10.99
C ALA A 229 9.84 4.27 12.46
N PHE A 230 10.58 5.23 13.03
CA PHE A 230 10.92 5.22 14.47
C PHE A 230 9.66 5.39 15.33
N MET A 231 8.77 6.31 14.91
CA MET A 231 7.50 6.57 15.58
C MET A 231 6.64 5.31 15.66
N GLU A 232 6.46 4.61 14.54
CA GLU A 232 5.64 3.39 14.46
C GLU A 232 6.17 2.23 15.32
N GLN A 233 7.49 2.18 15.53
CA GLN A 233 8.15 1.22 16.43
C GLN A 233 8.11 1.63 17.90
N GLY A 234 7.56 2.81 18.23
CA GLY A 234 7.56 3.31 19.61
C GLY A 234 8.96 3.66 20.13
N LYS A 235 9.91 4.00 19.25
CA LYS A 235 11.29 4.37 19.61
C LYS A 235 11.38 5.79 20.20
N TYR A 236 10.59 6.07 21.23
CA TYR A 236 10.38 7.40 21.80
C TYR A 236 11.66 8.06 22.31
N GLN A 237 12.47 7.34 23.12
CA GLN A 237 13.71 7.90 23.67
C GLN A 237 14.77 8.13 22.59
N GLU A 238 14.87 7.20 21.64
CA GLU A 238 15.78 7.32 20.50
C GLU A 238 15.43 8.54 19.65
N LEU A 239 14.13 8.80 19.41
CA LEU A 239 13.69 10.01 18.71
C LEU A 239 14.11 11.31 19.43
N LYS A 240 14.05 11.36 20.77
CA LYS A 240 14.55 12.54 21.52
C LYS A 240 16.02 12.78 21.24
N GLN A 241 16.84 11.73 21.29
CA GLN A 241 18.27 11.80 20.99
C GLN A 241 18.53 12.20 19.53
N ILE A 242 17.75 11.67 18.58
CA ILE A 242 17.81 12.04 17.17
C ILE A 242 17.56 13.54 17.00
N PHE A 243 16.52 14.08 17.64
CA PHE A 243 16.20 15.51 17.54
C PHE A 243 17.22 16.42 18.22
N GLU A 244 17.89 15.95 19.28
CA GLU A 244 19.02 16.68 19.88
C GLU A 244 20.25 16.69 18.96
N LYS A 245 20.56 15.54 18.34
CA LYS A 245 21.72 15.37 17.46
C LYS A 245 21.54 16.02 16.08
N TYR A 246 20.32 16.03 15.55
CA TYR A 246 19.96 16.56 14.24
C TYR A 246 18.81 17.60 14.36
N PRO A 247 19.10 18.82 14.86
CA PRO A 247 18.08 19.84 15.09
C PRO A 247 17.28 20.24 13.84
N GLU A 248 17.86 20.10 12.65
CA GLU A 248 17.21 20.36 11.37
C GLU A 248 15.99 19.46 11.11
N LEU A 249 15.91 18.30 11.77
CA LEU A 249 14.78 17.38 11.65
C LEU A 249 13.55 17.85 12.42
N LYS A 250 13.68 18.83 13.34
CA LYS A 250 12.59 19.26 14.20
C LYS A 250 11.47 19.99 13.45
N GLN A 251 11.82 20.71 12.38
CA GLN A 251 10.94 21.53 11.54
C GLN A 251 9.85 22.25 12.37
N PRO A 252 10.23 23.23 13.22
CA PRO A 252 9.32 23.88 14.17
C PRO A 252 8.07 24.48 13.51
N GLU A 253 8.20 25.00 12.29
CA GLU A 253 7.11 25.56 11.49
C GLU A 253 6.04 24.52 11.10
N LEU A 254 6.39 23.23 11.12
CA LEU A 254 5.49 22.11 10.87
C LEU A 254 5.16 21.32 12.15
N GLU A 255 5.74 21.70 13.31
CA GLU A 255 5.63 20.97 14.58
C GLU A 255 6.01 19.49 14.46
N THR A 256 6.97 19.16 13.59
CA THR A 256 7.32 17.76 13.28
C THR A 256 7.85 17.02 14.49
N GLU A 257 8.72 17.65 15.29
CA GLU A 257 9.24 17.04 16.53
C GLU A 257 8.11 16.64 17.47
N LEU A 258 7.18 17.55 17.78
CA LEU A 258 6.10 17.28 18.72
C LEU A 258 5.13 16.20 18.21
N MET A 259 4.78 16.25 16.93
CA MET A 259 3.91 15.27 16.30
C MET A 259 4.53 13.87 16.35
N VAL A 260 5.79 13.74 15.92
CA VAL A 260 6.52 12.47 15.89
C VAL A 260 6.72 11.92 17.30
N LEU A 261 7.13 12.75 18.27
CA LEU A 261 7.31 12.32 19.66
C LEU A 261 5.98 11.86 20.29
N THR A 262 4.88 12.56 20.03
CA THR A 262 3.57 12.19 20.56
C THR A 262 3.09 10.85 19.99
N GLY A 263 3.20 10.66 18.68
CA GLY A 263 2.86 9.38 18.05
C GLY A 263 3.74 8.23 18.55
N ALA A 264 5.04 8.48 18.77
CA ALA A 264 5.97 7.49 19.29
C ALA A 264 5.65 7.15 20.76
N TYR A 265 5.27 8.15 21.56
CA TYR A 265 4.82 7.96 22.94
C TYR A 265 3.58 7.05 23.00
N LEU A 266 2.58 7.31 22.14
CA LEU A 266 1.40 6.45 21.99
C LEU A 266 1.78 5.02 21.62
N LYS A 267 2.60 4.84 20.57
CA LYS A 267 3.00 3.51 20.10
C LYS A 267 3.78 2.75 21.17
N ALA A 268 4.70 3.41 21.85
CA ALA A 268 5.46 2.83 22.95
C ALA A 268 4.56 2.35 24.10
N LYS A 269 3.57 3.16 24.53
CA LYS A 269 2.60 2.76 25.55
C LYS A 269 1.76 1.56 25.12
N LYS A 270 1.26 1.55 23.88
CA LYS A 270 0.49 0.41 23.33
C LYS A 270 1.30 -0.88 23.21
N LEU A 271 2.60 -0.76 22.95
CA LEU A 271 3.53 -1.89 22.87
C LEU A 271 4.10 -2.31 24.25
N GLY A 272 3.74 -1.61 25.34
CA GLY A 272 4.28 -1.89 26.67
C GLY A 272 5.77 -1.56 26.85
N LEU A 273 6.34 -0.70 26.00
CA LEU A 273 7.74 -0.31 26.08
C LEU A 273 7.99 0.62 27.27
N LYS A 274 9.13 0.44 27.95
CA LYS A 274 9.54 1.31 29.06
C LYS A 274 10.05 2.65 28.54
N ILE A 275 9.28 3.70 28.76
CA ILE A 275 9.60 5.08 28.38
C ILE A 275 9.40 6.02 29.57
N ASN A 276 9.97 7.23 29.48
CA ASN A 276 9.68 8.27 30.46
C ASN A 276 8.23 8.74 30.29
N ASP A 277 7.56 9.02 31.41
CA ASP A 277 6.22 9.58 31.40
C ASP A 277 6.28 11.10 31.18
N ASP A 278 6.46 11.50 29.92
CA ASP A 278 6.59 12.90 29.50
C ASP A 278 5.22 13.54 29.19
N PHE A 279 4.10 12.94 29.66
CA PHE A 279 2.75 13.40 29.33
C PHE A 279 2.54 14.89 29.59
N GLU A 280 2.90 15.39 30.78
CA GLU A 280 2.67 16.80 31.13
C GLU A 280 3.46 17.73 30.20
N ASN A 281 4.70 17.38 29.86
CA ASN A 281 5.51 18.17 28.94
C ASN A 281 4.90 18.20 27.53
N LEU A 282 4.51 17.04 26.99
CA LEU A 282 3.92 16.94 25.67
C LEU A 282 2.57 17.66 25.61
N PHE A 283 1.75 17.57 26.66
CA PHE A 283 0.46 18.24 26.76
C PHE A 283 0.62 19.77 26.74
N GLU A 284 1.54 20.31 27.54
CA GLU A 284 1.81 21.76 27.58
C GLU A 284 2.37 22.29 26.26
N ARG A 285 3.18 21.50 25.56
CA ARG A 285 3.63 21.84 24.20
C ARG A 285 2.45 21.82 23.21
N ALA A 286 1.59 20.81 23.28
CA ALA A 286 0.42 20.67 22.41
C ALA A 286 -0.54 21.86 22.52
N LEU A 287 -0.71 22.44 23.71
CA LEU A 287 -1.54 23.64 23.90
C LEU A 287 -1.08 24.85 23.08
N LYS A 288 0.20 24.93 22.74
CA LYS A 288 0.82 26.07 22.04
C LYS A 288 0.84 25.92 20.51
N VAL A 289 0.49 24.75 19.98
CA VAL A 289 0.47 24.46 18.55
C VAL A 289 -0.52 25.38 17.81
N ASP A 290 -0.09 25.95 16.67
CA ASP A 290 -0.97 26.75 15.81
C ASP A 290 -2.12 25.89 15.27
N ARG A 291 -3.36 26.28 15.60
CA ARG A 291 -4.59 25.63 15.14
C ARG A 291 -4.83 25.75 13.64
N LYS A 292 -4.05 26.53 12.90
CA LYS A 292 -4.10 26.55 11.42
C LYS A 292 -3.45 25.32 10.82
N LEU A 293 -2.45 24.74 11.48
CA LEU A 293 -1.75 23.53 11.03
C LEU A 293 -2.72 22.34 10.94
N LYS A 294 -2.55 21.54 9.89
CA LYS A 294 -3.37 20.37 9.60
C LYS A 294 -2.51 19.11 9.54
N TRP A 295 -3.12 17.99 9.89
CA TRP A 295 -2.59 16.65 9.71
C TRP A 295 -3.68 15.78 9.08
N GLY A 296 -3.50 15.47 7.80
CA GLY A 296 -4.58 14.95 6.97
C GLY A 296 -5.78 15.90 6.97
N ASP A 297 -6.97 15.35 7.27
CA ASP A 297 -8.22 16.11 7.33
C ASP A 297 -8.47 16.80 8.68
N ALA A 298 -7.62 16.55 9.69
CA ALA A 298 -7.78 17.07 11.05
C ALA A 298 -6.85 18.26 11.34
N LYS A 299 -7.16 19.02 12.39
CA LYS A 299 -6.23 20.00 12.96
C LYS A 299 -5.12 19.26 13.70
N LEU A 300 -3.86 19.62 13.43
CA LEU A 300 -2.70 18.94 14.00
C LEU A 300 -2.78 18.88 15.54
N GLN A 301 -3.12 20.00 16.18
CA GLN A 301 -3.31 20.06 17.63
C GLN A 301 -4.34 19.05 18.15
N ASP A 302 -5.49 18.90 17.47
CA ASP A 302 -6.53 17.96 17.90
C ASP A 302 -6.04 16.50 17.72
N SER A 303 -5.26 16.21 16.67
CA SER A 303 -4.63 14.90 16.47
C SER A 303 -3.60 14.57 17.56
N ILE A 304 -2.75 15.54 17.94
CA ILE A 304 -1.78 15.37 19.03
C ILE A 304 -2.49 15.07 20.36
N PHE A 305 -3.58 15.80 20.68
CA PHE A 305 -4.35 15.51 21.89
C PHE A 305 -5.05 14.15 21.84
N LEU A 306 -5.54 13.72 20.68
CA LEU A 306 -6.09 12.38 20.51
C LEU A 306 -5.03 11.31 20.83
N ASP A 307 -3.84 11.43 20.25
CA ASP A 307 -2.74 10.48 20.47
C ASP A 307 -2.29 10.46 21.94
N LEU A 308 -2.14 11.63 22.60
CA LEU A 308 -1.83 11.70 24.03
C LEU A 308 -2.92 11.07 24.91
N GLY A 309 -4.19 11.26 24.56
CA GLY A 309 -5.31 10.66 25.26
C GLY A 309 -5.30 9.14 25.14
N LEU A 310 -5.14 8.61 23.93
CA LEU A 310 -5.06 7.17 23.66
C LEU A 310 -3.82 6.53 24.31
N ALA A 311 -2.73 7.27 24.46
CA ALA A 311 -1.52 6.78 25.12
C ALA A 311 -1.68 6.56 26.63
N ASN A 312 -2.73 7.15 27.21
CA ASN A 312 -3.04 7.10 28.64
C ASN A 312 -4.38 6.39 28.89
N GLU A 313 -4.74 5.42 28.04
CA GLU A 313 -5.89 4.55 28.28
C GLU A 313 -5.79 3.92 29.68
N GLY A 314 -6.82 4.12 30.51
CA GLY A 314 -6.82 3.72 31.93
C GLY A 314 -6.50 4.84 32.93
N ASN A 315 -6.02 6.00 32.47
CA ASN A 315 -5.90 7.21 33.30
C ASN A 315 -7.00 8.22 32.94
N SER A 316 -8.12 8.14 33.66
CA SER A 316 -9.33 8.92 33.38
C SER A 316 -9.10 10.43 33.44
N GLU A 317 -8.22 10.92 34.31
CA GLU A 317 -7.88 12.33 34.44
C GLU A 317 -7.17 12.86 33.18
N ARG A 318 -6.08 12.19 32.75
CA ARG A 318 -5.31 12.59 31.58
C ARG A 318 -6.11 12.48 30.28
N MET A 319 -6.91 11.42 30.15
CA MET A 319 -7.83 11.26 29.03
C MET A 319 -8.87 12.38 29.00
N SER A 320 -9.45 12.75 30.15
CA SER A 320 -10.41 13.85 30.26
C SER A 320 -9.80 15.20 29.85
N ARG A 321 -8.57 15.48 30.27
CA ARG A 321 -7.82 16.69 29.87
C ARG A 321 -7.65 16.76 28.36
N CYS A 322 -7.20 15.68 27.72
CA CYS A 322 -7.04 15.61 26.26
C CYS A 322 -8.37 15.79 25.53
N ARG A 323 -9.42 15.06 25.96
CA ARG A 323 -10.77 15.15 25.38
C ARG A 323 -11.37 16.54 25.45
N LYS A 324 -11.12 17.29 26.53
CA LYS A 324 -11.55 18.70 26.69
C LYS A 324 -10.79 19.65 25.76
N ALA A 325 -9.52 19.38 25.49
CA ALA A 325 -8.67 20.22 24.65
C ALA A 325 -8.99 20.08 23.15
N ILE A 326 -9.37 18.88 22.71
CA ILE A 326 -9.85 18.62 21.33
C ILE A 326 -11.07 19.50 21.05
N LYS A 327 -11.15 20.12 19.86
CA LYS A 327 -12.37 20.83 19.41
C LYS A 327 -13.22 20.01 18.45
N THR A 328 -12.59 19.16 17.66
CA THR A 328 -13.26 18.30 16.68
C THR A 328 -14.08 17.21 17.37
N ASN A 329 -15.41 17.24 17.19
CA ASN A 329 -16.32 16.35 17.90
C ASN A 329 -16.17 14.86 17.52
N SER A 330 -15.79 14.54 16.29
CA SER A 330 -15.52 13.14 15.89
C SER A 330 -14.35 12.57 16.70
N LEU A 331 -13.23 13.29 16.76
CA LEU A 331 -12.05 12.85 17.52
C LEU A 331 -12.30 12.72 19.03
N LYS A 332 -13.20 13.53 19.61
CA LYS A 332 -13.60 13.36 21.02
C LYS A 332 -14.28 12.02 21.31
N LYS A 333 -15.01 11.48 20.33
CA LYS A 333 -15.74 10.21 20.50
C LYS A 333 -14.81 9.02 20.62
N GLU A 334 -13.62 9.11 20.02
CA GLU A 334 -12.57 8.09 20.10
C GLU A 334 -11.99 7.95 21.52
N LEU A 335 -12.00 9.01 22.33
CA LEU A 335 -11.52 8.99 23.72
C LEU A 335 -12.63 8.56 24.70
N ILE A 336 -12.96 7.27 24.71
CA ILE A 336 -13.96 6.70 25.62
C ILE A 336 -13.38 6.62 27.05
N ILE A 337 -13.96 7.38 27.97
CA ILE A 337 -13.60 7.36 29.40
C ILE A 337 -14.63 6.47 30.07
N LYS A 338 -14.19 5.30 30.55
CA LYS A 338 -15.03 4.34 31.28
C LYS A 338 -15.09 4.65 32.76
#